data_AF-A0A067CDQ6-F1
#
_entry.id   AF-A0A067CDQ6-F1
#
_cell.length_a   1.000
_cell.length_b   1.000
_cell.length_c   1.000
_cell.angle_alpha   90.00
_cell.angle_beta   90.00
_cell.angle_gamma   90.00
#
_symmetry.space_group_name_H-M   'P 1'
#
loop_
_entity.id
_entity.type
_entity.pdbx_description
1 polymer ?
#
loop_
_entity_poly.entity_id
_entity_poly.type
_entity_poly.pdbx_seq_one_letter_code
_entity_poly.pdbx_strand_id
1 'polypeptide(L)'
;MNHGAVLSNLCLALATVVAFCTYCLHQIANSVVYLGFNAHMFDSYQWHVPVFTLLEASSSLRSNTSHAPTIGTVSLSDLLYKDCGIRDTVCADAFVPETNQIWSHIGLAFCQIPDFKTPRFQDASEDIRFQHVNSLSGWNKALVQYYIPGYATAITCMARRASISINGGASLVDTLAFCSHRAYDPKWRCENDVPLDTPVYVLQLQKATAIYLGSLHMRDVYLNGGATAVARSDRYRHVLLGPIPSVDEYQVGIVQASTPWDILCASRCYDYNPSTRLGWLLELQGRVSLRWKSSFLMLTNAIFLWCAIAYFAILQKLFVKQSQISLVAVCLSKNVVGISILFVTFWGNSNLQTLTTYFSQNDVTSTEAMILRLCGPAQVASIVGIMTGPFIQLCFTPRVVTQTWLLTLFTLLNCALIFVLEEFVFPSMNKSVPGRCDYASSTNCIHLTAIPQTYYLSAVVATVVVVVAVATIHLHARWLPDTVSVPPTHSMMQYLCVQDLRDFATSGRGCVFYNVHGDIVIDHGLLVMKNMLRVTNTYLTRIGNAQYGLLFYWFVPRAGRRFVANNFRTILVVHIEKNKITRRSSYVPMHCVHVDGDEIYATGFC
;
A
#
# COMPACT_ATOMS: atom_id res chain seq x y z
N MET A 1 -8.93 0.99 -38.39
CA MET A 1 -10.05 1.89 -38.02
C MET A 1 -10.53 1.49 -36.63
N ASN A 2 -10.95 2.45 -35.79
CA ASN A 2 -11.38 2.28 -34.39
C ASN A 2 -10.30 2.45 -33.29
N HIS A 3 -9.09 2.95 -33.57
CA HIS A 3 -8.07 3.14 -32.52
C HIS A 3 -8.51 4.15 -31.44
N GLY A 4 -9.32 5.15 -31.80
CA GLY A 4 -9.88 6.13 -30.85
C GLY A 4 -10.83 5.51 -29.82
N ALA A 5 -11.66 4.55 -30.25
CA ALA A 5 -12.54 3.80 -29.36
C ALA A 5 -11.77 2.87 -28.43
N VAL A 6 -10.71 2.21 -28.94
CA VAL A 6 -9.85 1.33 -28.12
C VAL A 6 -9.18 2.12 -26.99
N LEU A 7 -8.56 3.26 -27.30
CA LEU A 7 -7.93 4.10 -26.26
C LEU A 7 -8.94 4.63 -25.25
N SER A 8 -10.13 5.06 -25.71
CA SER A 8 -11.16 5.59 -24.83
C SER A 8 -11.71 4.51 -23.87
N ASN A 9 -11.89 3.27 -24.35
CA ASN A 9 -12.29 2.14 -23.51
C ASN A 9 -11.18 1.73 -22.53
N LEU A 10 -9.91 1.78 -22.96
CA LEU A 10 -8.77 1.55 -22.07
C LEU A 10 -8.74 2.59 -20.94
N CYS A 11 -8.87 3.88 -21.26
CA CYS A 11 -8.94 4.93 -20.24
C CYS A 11 -10.14 4.73 -19.30
N LEU A 12 -11.29 4.26 -19.81
CA LEU A 12 -12.45 3.94 -18.96
C LEU A 12 -12.16 2.78 -18.01
N ALA A 13 -11.51 1.71 -18.49
CA ALA A 13 -11.10 0.58 -17.65
C ALA A 13 -10.10 1.03 -16.57
N LEU A 14 -9.09 1.82 -16.93
CA LEU A 14 -8.15 2.39 -15.96
C LEU A 14 -8.88 3.30 -14.95
N ALA A 15 -9.84 4.11 -15.40
CA ALA A 15 -10.62 4.97 -14.51
C ALA A 15 -11.47 4.16 -13.54
N THR A 16 -12.04 3.01 -13.97
CA THR A 16 -12.77 2.11 -13.06
C THR A 16 -11.84 1.53 -11.99
N VAL A 17 -10.61 1.16 -12.36
CA VAL A 17 -9.59 0.70 -11.40
C VAL A 17 -9.26 1.82 -10.40
N VAL A 18 -9.01 3.05 -10.87
CA VAL A 18 -8.76 4.19 -9.97
C VAL A 18 -9.91 4.40 -9.00
N ALA A 19 -11.17 4.43 -9.48
CA ALA A 19 -12.33 4.64 -8.62
C ALA A 19 -12.49 3.52 -7.58
N PHE A 20 -12.35 2.26 -8.01
CA PHE A 20 -12.44 1.09 -7.13
C PHE A 20 -11.31 1.08 -6.07
N CYS A 21 -10.05 1.23 -6.50
CA CYS A 21 -8.91 1.26 -5.59
C CYS A 21 -9.01 2.42 -4.60
N THR A 22 -9.40 3.61 -5.07
CA THR A 22 -9.60 4.78 -4.18
C THR A 22 -10.70 4.52 -3.16
N TYR A 23 -11.78 3.85 -3.56
CA TYR A 23 -12.87 3.47 -2.66
C TYR A 23 -12.42 2.48 -1.59
N CYS A 24 -11.74 1.38 -1.98
CA CYS A 24 -11.21 0.40 -1.03
C CYS A 24 -10.20 1.03 -0.06
N LEU A 25 -9.28 1.86 -0.57
CA LEU A 25 -8.31 2.58 0.26
C LEU A 25 -9.01 3.58 1.19
N HIS A 26 -10.08 4.23 0.75
CA HIS A 26 -10.85 5.15 1.59
C HIS A 26 -11.54 4.47 2.77
N GLN A 27 -12.01 3.22 2.61
CA GLN A 27 -12.64 2.47 3.70
C GLN A 27 -11.68 2.17 4.87
N ILE A 28 -10.39 2.01 4.56
CA ILE A 28 -9.35 1.70 5.56
C ILE A 28 -8.58 2.94 6.05
N ALA A 29 -8.78 4.10 5.40
CA ALA A 29 -8.05 5.31 5.72
C ALA A 29 -8.55 5.96 7.02
N ASN A 30 -7.61 6.26 7.91
CA ASN A 30 -7.83 6.88 9.22
C ASN A 30 -8.76 6.10 10.17
N SER A 31 -9.14 4.87 9.81
CA SER A 31 -9.92 3.94 10.61
C SER A 31 -9.03 2.79 11.10
N VAL A 32 -9.49 2.06 12.14
CA VAL A 32 -8.86 0.82 12.58
C VAL A 32 -9.56 -0.34 11.88
N VAL A 33 -8.79 -1.15 11.14
CA VAL A 33 -9.29 -2.29 10.38
C VAL A 33 -8.68 -3.56 10.91
N TYR A 34 -9.50 -4.60 11.08
CA TYR A 34 -9.02 -5.91 11.48
C TYR A 34 -8.60 -6.71 10.25
N LEU A 35 -7.32 -7.08 10.17
CA LEU A 35 -6.76 -7.72 8.99
C LEU A 35 -6.64 -9.25 9.11
N GLY A 36 -6.86 -9.82 10.29
CA GLY A 36 -6.74 -11.25 10.54
C GLY A 36 -5.47 -11.61 11.30
N PHE A 37 -4.91 -12.79 11.03
CA PHE A 37 -3.66 -13.25 11.65
C PHE A 37 -2.46 -12.86 10.79
N ASN A 38 -1.36 -12.54 11.46
CA ASN A 38 -0.04 -12.39 10.87
C ASN A 38 0.91 -13.31 11.63
N ALA A 39 1.81 -13.96 10.89
CA ALA A 39 2.84 -14.83 11.42
C ALA A 39 4.20 -14.42 10.85
N HIS A 40 5.18 -14.35 11.73
CA HIS A 40 6.58 -14.18 11.37
C HIS A 40 7.29 -15.48 11.66
N MET A 41 8.05 -15.99 10.68
CA MET A 41 8.81 -17.22 10.79
C MET A 41 10.30 -16.91 10.62
N PHE A 42 11.16 -17.86 10.98
CA PHE A 42 12.61 -17.70 10.77
C PHE A 42 13.00 -17.70 9.29
N ASP A 43 12.30 -18.45 8.45
CA ASP A 43 12.66 -18.64 7.03
C ASP A 43 11.76 -17.85 6.06
N SER A 44 10.63 -17.32 6.55
CA SER A 44 9.67 -16.53 5.77
C SER A 44 9.13 -15.37 6.59
N TYR A 45 8.92 -14.22 5.93
CA TYR A 45 8.39 -13.00 6.56
C TYR A 45 9.12 -12.63 7.86
N GLN A 46 10.45 -12.63 7.78
CA GLN A 46 11.35 -12.45 8.91
C GLN A 46 11.10 -11.15 9.68
N TRP A 47 10.95 -11.25 11.00
CA TRP A 47 10.89 -10.10 11.90
C TRP A 47 12.26 -9.86 12.54
N HIS A 48 12.90 -8.72 12.25
CA HIS A 48 14.22 -8.38 12.78
C HIS A 48 14.17 -7.51 14.03
N VAL A 49 14.84 -7.94 15.10
CA VAL A 49 14.92 -7.19 16.36
C VAL A 49 15.63 -5.86 16.20
N PRO A 50 15.02 -4.74 16.66
CA PRO A 50 15.62 -3.45 16.59
C PRO A 50 16.68 -3.44 17.68
N VAL A 51 17.95 -3.40 17.29
CA VAL A 51 19.06 -3.31 18.23
C VAL A 51 19.68 -1.94 18.10
N PHE A 52 19.56 -1.11 19.14
CA PHE A 52 20.27 0.16 19.21
C PHE A 52 21.69 -0.07 19.73
N THR A 53 21.79 -0.76 20.86
CA THR A 53 23.05 -1.24 21.43
C THR A 53 22.83 -2.64 21.97
N LEU A 54 23.65 -3.59 21.53
CA LEU A 54 23.60 -4.96 22.05
C LEU A 54 24.32 -5.01 23.40
N LEU A 55 23.62 -5.45 24.44
CA LEU A 55 24.21 -5.79 25.72
C LEU A 55 24.34 -7.31 25.78
N GLU A 56 25.57 -7.81 25.94
CA GLU A 56 25.87 -9.21 26.22
C GLU A 56 26.73 -9.25 27.49
N ALA A 57 26.31 -10.01 28.51
CA ALA A 57 27.08 -10.15 29.74
C ALA A 57 26.85 -11.51 30.41
N SER A 58 27.75 -11.88 31.32
CA SER A 58 27.69 -13.12 32.08
C SER A 58 27.96 -12.89 33.55
N SER A 59 27.34 -13.69 34.42
CA SER A 59 27.55 -13.67 35.86
C SER A 59 27.26 -15.05 36.47
N SER A 60 27.33 -15.16 37.80
CA SER A 60 27.09 -16.38 38.57
C SER A 60 26.04 -16.15 39.64
N LEU A 61 25.17 -17.13 39.88
CA LEU A 61 24.26 -17.16 41.02
C LEU A 61 25.05 -17.50 42.28
N ARG A 62 25.61 -16.49 42.95
CA ARG A 62 26.17 -16.70 44.29
C ARG A 62 25.07 -16.55 45.34
N SER A 63 24.72 -17.67 45.97
CA SER A 63 23.75 -17.72 47.08
C SER A 63 24.25 -17.00 48.36
N ASN A 64 25.52 -16.60 48.39
CA ASN A 64 26.18 -16.07 49.59
C ASN A 64 26.81 -14.69 49.34
N THR A 65 25.97 -13.69 49.13
CA THR A 65 26.32 -12.31 49.41
C THR A 65 25.10 -11.59 49.90
N SER A 66 25.20 -11.01 51.09
CA SER A 66 24.43 -9.86 51.54
C SER A 66 24.59 -8.71 50.54
N HIS A 67 23.96 -8.82 49.37
CA HIS A 67 23.61 -7.65 48.59
C HIS A 67 22.50 -6.98 49.38
N ALA A 68 22.92 -6.15 50.34
CA ALA A 68 22.03 -5.15 50.92
C ALA A 68 21.32 -4.48 49.74
N PRO A 69 19.97 -4.47 49.73
CA PRO A 69 19.24 -3.85 48.64
C PRO A 69 19.73 -2.40 48.54
N THR A 70 20.47 -2.07 47.48
CA THR A 70 20.63 -0.69 47.09
C THR A 70 19.22 -0.16 46.94
N ILE A 71 18.87 0.80 47.79
CA ILE A 71 17.55 1.39 47.92
C ILE A 71 17.08 1.80 46.52
N GLY A 72 16.22 0.97 45.93
CA GLY A 72 15.83 0.99 44.54
C GLY A 72 15.08 -0.30 44.25
N THR A 73 13.79 -0.19 43.95
CA THR A 73 12.92 -1.34 43.68
C THR A 73 13.28 -1.93 42.31
N VAL A 74 14.24 -2.85 42.27
CA VAL A 74 14.62 -3.58 41.05
C VAL A 74 13.39 -4.24 40.43
N SER A 75 13.14 -3.96 39.15
CA SER A 75 11.96 -4.45 38.43
C SER A 75 12.36 -5.21 37.17
N LEU A 76 11.60 -6.27 36.85
CA LEU A 76 11.80 -6.99 35.60
C LEU A 76 11.44 -6.11 34.38
N SER A 77 10.60 -5.09 34.57
CA SER A 77 10.27 -4.11 33.53
C SER A 77 11.47 -3.29 33.06
N ASP A 78 12.48 -3.10 33.92
CA ASP A 78 13.67 -2.32 33.58
C ASP A 78 14.43 -2.98 32.42
N LEU A 79 14.42 -4.32 32.35
CA LEU A 79 14.96 -5.07 31.22
C LEU A 79 14.24 -4.77 29.91
N LEU A 80 12.94 -4.46 29.95
CA LEU A 80 12.12 -4.21 28.76
C LEU A 80 12.19 -2.77 28.28
N TYR A 81 12.31 -1.80 29.18
CA TYR A 81 12.18 -0.38 28.86
C TYR A 81 13.48 0.41 28.84
N LYS A 82 14.60 -0.18 29.28
CA LYS A 82 15.90 0.49 29.18
C LYS A 82 16.20 0.83 27.72
N ASP A 83 16.38 2.11 27.43
CA ASP A 83 16.78 2.62 26.13
C ASP A 83 18.20 3.20 26.21
N CYS A 84 19.00 2.94 25.18
CA CYS A 84 20.35 3.47 25.02
C CYS A 84 20.51 4.04 23.61
N GLY A 85 21.42 5.01 23.45
CA GLY A 85 21.73 5.54 22.13
C GLY A 85 22.23 4.46 21.16
N ILE A 86 22.20 4.75 19.85
CA ILE A 86 22.74 3.83 18.85
C ILE A 86 24.26 3.68 19.08
N ARG A 87 24.72 2.44 19.32
CA ARG A 87 26.12 2.09 19.63
C ARG A 87 26.66 2.79 20.90
N ASP A 88 25.80 3.08 21.85
CA ASP A 88 26.15 3.64 23.15
C ASP A 88 26.54 2.53 24.15
N THR A 89 27.78 2.05 24.02
CA THR A 89 28.30 0.98 24.89
C THR A 89 28.42 1.42 26.34
N VAL A 90 28.64 2.72 26.60
CA VAL A 90 28.75 3.26 27.96
C VAL A 90 27.42 3.13 28.70
N CYS A 91 26.31 3.44 28.03
CA CYS A 91 24.97 3.22 28.56
C CYS A 91 24.68 1.74 28.84
N ALA A 92 25.09 0.85 27.92
CA ALA A 92 24.91 -0.59 28.09
C ALA A 92 25.74 -1.14 29.26
N ASP A 93 27.03 -0.80 29.35
CA ASP A 93 27.94 -1.24 30.40
C ASP A 93 27.47 -0.78 31.79
N ALA A 94 26.93 0.44 31.89
CA ALA A 94 26.37 0.98 33.13
C ALA A 94 25.11 0.22 33.59
N PHE A 95 24.38 -0.44 32.68
CA PHE A 95 23.16 -1.19 32.99
C PHE A 95 23.42 -2.68 33.31
N VAL A 96 24.63 -3.19 33.04
CA VAL A 96 25.02 -4.58 33.33
C VAL A 96 24.82 -4.98 34.80
N PRO A 97 25.21 -4.18 35.82
CA PRO A 97 25.04 -4.56 37.22
C PRO A 97 23.57 -4.77 37.61
N GLU A 98 22.69 -3.87 37.16
CA GLU A 98 21.24 -3.95 37.41
C GLU A 98 20.63 -5.16 36.70
N THR A 99 21.02 -5.40 35.43
CA THR A 99 20.57 -6.57 34.67
C THR A 99 21.00 -7.88 35.33
N ASN A 100 22.26 -7.95 35.82
CA ASN A 100 22.77 -9.10 36.55
C ASN A 100 21.99 -9.34 37.84
N GLN A 101 21.61 -8.28 38.56
CA GLN A 101 20.81 -8.39 39.78
C GLN A 101 19.41 -8.93 39.48
N ILE A 102 18.75 -8.42 38.45
CA ILE A 102 17.41 -8.88 38.03
C ILE A 102 17.43 -10.36 37.69
N TRP A 103 18.34 -10.79 36.81
CA TRP A 103 18.46 -12.20 36.45
C TRP A 103 18.88 -13.08 37.63
N SER A 104 19.71 -12.57 38.54
CA SER A 104 20.05 -13.32 39.76
C SER A 104 18.82 -13.61 40.62
N HIS A 105 17.93 -12.64 40.81
CA HIS A 105 16.67 -12.87 41.55
C HIS A 105 15.77 -13.90 40.87
N ILE A 106 15.69 -13.88 39.53
CA ILE A 106 14.93 -14.87 38.76
C ILE A 106 15.53 -16.27 38.91
N GLY A 107 16.86 -16.42 38.78
CA GLY A 107 17.54 -17.71 38.94
C GLY A 107 17.41 -18.29 40.35
N LEU A 108 17.48 -17.45 41.38
CA LEU A 108 17.24 -17.88 42.77
C LEU A 108 15.80 -18.36 43.01
N ALA A 109 14.83 -17.91 42.22
CA ALA A 109 13.44 -18.33 42.35
C ALA A 109 13.19 -19.77 41.89
N PHE A 110 14.15 -20.41 41.22
CA PHE A 110 14.01 -21.81 40.81
C PHE A 110 13.79 -22.76 41.99
N CYS A 111 14.27 -22.42 43.19
CA CYS A 111 14.02 -23.19 44.42
C CYS A 111 12.54 -23.25 44.83
N GLN A 112 11.69 -22.34 44.31
CA GLN A 112 10.26 -22.30 44.60
C GLN A 112 9.43 -23.22 43.70
N ILE A 113 10.03 -23.78 42.64
CA ILE A 113 9.31 -24.59 41.65
C ILE A 113 9.18 -26.03 42.18
N PRO A 114 7.96 -26.54 42.40
CA PRO A 114 7.74 -27.92 42.81
C PRO A 114 8.08 -28.88 41.66
N ASP A 115 8.57 -30.08 42.00
CA ASP A 115 8.88 -31.17 41.06
C ASP A 115 9.71 -30.71 39.84
N PHE A 116 10.74 -29.90 40.10
CA PHE A 116 11.57 -29.34 39.05
C PHE A 116 12.36 -30.44 38.33
N LYS A 117 12.17 -30.57 37.01
CA LYS A 117 12.80 -31.63 36.19
C LYS A 117 14.33 -31.65 36.27
N THR A 118 14.95 -30.52 36.61
CA THR A 118 16.40 -30.35 36.74
C THR A 118 16.77 -29.83 38.13
N PRO A 119 16.63 -30.67 39.18
CA PRO A 119 16.73 -30.22 40.57
C PRO A 119 18.11 -29.67 40.95
N ARG A 120 19.16 -29.98 40.18
CA ARG A 120 20.51 -29.40 40.38
C ARG A 120 20.53 -27.87 40.32
N PHE A 121 19.64 -27.26 39.54
CA PHE A 121 19.49 -25.79 39.50
C PHE A 121 18.79 -25.21 40.73
N GLN A 122 18.30 -26.05 41.65
CA GLN A 122 17.75 -25.66 42.95
C GLN A 122 18.76 -25.88 44.09
N ASP A 123 19.87 -26.57 43.82
CA ASP A 123 20.90 -26.87 44.81
C ASP A 123 21.81 -25.64 45.02
N ALA A 124 21.86 -25.15 46.25
CA ALA A 124 22.67 -24.00 46.61
C ALA A 124 24.19 -24.26 46.57
N SER A 125 24.60 -25.53 46.47
CA SER A 125 26.02 -25.93 46.38
C SER A 125 26.58 -25.94 44.96
N GLU A 126 25.72 -25.91 43.94
CA GLU A 126 26.12 -25.91 42.54
C GLU A 126 26.58 -24.50 42.08
N ASP A 127 27.63 -24.45 41.25
CA ASP A 127 28.09 -23.20 40.61
C ASP A 127 27.22 -22.90 39.38
N ILE A 128 26.03 -22.36 39.62
CA ILE A 128 25.13 -21.96 38.54
C ILE A 128 25.61 -20.63 37.97
N ARG A 129 25.90 -20.63 36.67
CA ARG A 129 26.29 -19.44 35.90
C ARG A 129 25.18 -19.04 34.96
N PHE A 130 25.19 -17.79 34.52
CA PHE A 130 24.28 -17.33 33.49
C PHE A 130 24.94 -16.34 32.55
N GLN A 131 24.43 -16.35 31.32
CA GLN A 131 24.77 -15.39 30.28
C GLN A 131 23.46 -14.81 29.73
N HIS A 132 23.45 -13.52 29.44
CA HIS A 132 22.23 -12.82 29.03
C HIS A 132 22.52 -11.80 27.93
N VAL A 133 21.44 -11.45 27.22
CA VAL A 133 21.45 -10.55 26.08
C VAL A 133 20.26 -9.60 26.13
N ASN A 134 20.46 -8.36 25.67
CA ASN A 134 19.42 -7.34 25.58
C ASN A 134 19.65 -6.41 24.37
N SER A 135 18.57 -6.02 23.68
CA SER A 135 18.60 -5.17 22.48
C SER A 135 18.66 -3.65 22.76
N LEU A 136 18.35 -3.22 23.98
CA LEU A 136 18.38 -1.83 24.47
C LEU A 136 17.80 -0.76 23.53
N SER A 137 16.63 -1.06 22.94
CA SER A 137 15.89 -0.21 22.02
C SER A 137 14.63 0.42 22.63
N GLY A 138 14.46 0.38 23.96
CA GLY A 138 13.27 0.87 24.68
C GLY A 138 12.05 -0.06 24.67
N TRP A 139 12.02 -1.05 23.78
CA TRP A 139 11.10 -2.19 23.82
C TRP A 139 11.86 -3.49 23.59
N ASN A 140 12.63 -3.83 24.60
CA ASN A 140 13.72 -4.78 24.48
C ASN A 140 13.26 -6.22 24.31
N LYS A 141 14.20 -7.04 23.84
CA LYS A 141 14.12 -8.50 23.93
C LYS A 141 15.22 -8.94 24.89
N ALA A 142 14.87 -9.22 26.14
CA ALA A 142 15.82 -9.62 27.15
C ALA A 142 15.73 -11.14 27.38
N LEU A 143 16.85 -11.83 27.19
CA LEU A 143 16.96 -13.28 27.34
C LEU A 143 18.17 -13.65 28.19
N VAL A 144 18.09 -14.78 28.88
CA VAL A 144 19.16 -15.34 29.69
C VAL A 144 19.21 -16.85 29.53
N GLN A 145 20.40 -17.43 29.60
CA GLN A 145 20.64 -18.85 29.76
C GLN A 145 21.39 -19.10 31.07
N TYR A 146 20.79 -19.88 31.95
CA TYR A 146 21.42 -20.44 33.14
C TYR A 146 22.00 -21.81 32.81
N TYR A 147 23.22 -22.07 33.27
CA TYR A 147 23.91 -23.33 33.05
C TYR A 147 24.80 -23.70 34.24
N ILE A 148 25.06 -24.99 34.40
CA ILE A 148 26.05 -25.51 35.36
C ILE A 148 27.22 -26.05 34.53
N PRO A 149 28.47 -25.62 34.76
CA PRO A 149 29.61 -26.12 34.01
C PRO A 149 29.67 -27.66 34.01
N GLY A 150 29.75 -28.27 32.83
CA GLY A 150 29.78 -29.73 32.66
C GLY A 150 28.42 -30.43 32.75
N TYR A 151 27.32 -29.70 32.94
CA TYR A 151 25.97 -30.25 32.91
C TYR A 151 25.32 -30.07 31.53
N ALA A 152 24.66 -31.12 31.03
CA ALA A 152 24.10 -31.16 29.67
C ALA A 152 22.82 -30.31 29.49
N THR A 153 22.25 -29.79 30.58
CA THR A 153 20.98 -29.05 30.56
C THR A 153 21.19 -27.61 30.98
N ALA A 154 20.46 -26.71 30.33
CA ALA A 154 20.39 -25.29 30.63
C ALA A 154 18.93 -24.86 30.81
N ILE A 155 18.73 -23.70 31.43
CA ILE A 155 17.43 -23.05 31.54
C ILE A 155 17.50 -21.74 30.79
N THR A 156 16.63 -21.55 29.81
CA THR A 156 16.52 -20.27 29.09
C THR A 156 15.30 -19.53 29.56
N CYS A 157 15.44 -18.24 29.86
CA CYS A 157 14.33 -17.38 30.22
C CYS A 157 14.21 -16.18 29.28
N MET A 158 12.98 -15.77 29.01
CA MET A 158 12.68 -14.53 28.28
C MET A 158 11.76 -13.64 29.13
N ALA A 159 12.09 -12.35 29.22
CA ALA A 159 11.22 -11.36 29.84
C ALA A 159 10.16 -10.89 28.83
N ARG A 160 8.88 -10.95 29.21
CA ARG A 160 7.73 -10.55 28.38
C ARG A 160 6.65 -9.91 29.23
N ARG A 161 5.90 -8.97 28.66
CA ARG A 161 4.70 -8.45 29.32
C ARG A 161 3.53 -9.40 29.09
N ALA A 162 2.76 -9.63 30.14
CA ALA A 162 1.49 -10.35 30.05
C ALA A 162 0.43 -9.67 30.92
N SER A 163 -0.81 -9.80 30.50
CA SER A 163 -1.99 -9.53 31.32
C SER A 163 -2.19 -10.73 32.24
N ILE A 164 -2.35 -10.49 33.55
CA ILE A 164 -2.39 -11.52 34.58
C ILE A 164 -3.70 -11.38 35.33
N SER A 165 -4.44 -12.49 35.46
CA SER A 165 -5.56 -12.57 36.41
C SER A 165 -5.39 -13.81 37.28
N ILE A 166 -5.39 -13.60 38.60
CA ILE A 166 -5.24 -14.65 39.60
C ILE A 166 -6.63 -14.90 40.19
N ASN A 167 -7.11 -16.15 40.13
CA ASN A 167 -8.40 -16.55 40.71
C ASN A 167 -9.61 -15.69 40.31
N GLY A 168 -9.64 -15.17 39.06
CA GLY A 168 -10.73 -14.33 38.57
C GLY A 168 -10.73 -12.90 39.12
N GLY A 169 -9.65 -12.48 39.79
CA GLY A 169 -9.43 -11.09 40.18
C GLY A 169 -9.20 -10.15 38.98
N ALA A 170 -9.15 -8.84 39.26
CA ALA A 170 -8.89 -7.82 38.25
C ALA A 170 -7.58 -8.12 37.49
N SER A 171 -7.62 -7.93 36.17
CA SER A 171 -6.44 -8.15 35.33
C SER A 171 -5.39 -7.06 35.58
N LEU A 172 -4.17 -7.48 35.93
CA LEU A 172 -3.00 -6.61 36.06
C LEU A 172 -2.06 -6.84 34.88
N VAL A 173 -1.54 -5.77 34.31
CA VAL A 173 -0.45 -5.88 33.32
C VAL A 173 0.88 -5.82 34.04
N ASP A 174 1.72 -6.85 33.88
CA ASP A 174 3.05 -6.90 34.47
C ASP A 174 4.08 -7.55 33.53
N THR A 175 5.35 -7.44 33.88
CA THR A 175 6.46 -8.13 33.21
C THR A 175 6.76 -9.44 33.94
N LEU A 176 6.80 -10.53 33.17
CA LEU A 176 7.05 -11.89 33.66
C LEU A 176 8.27 -12.49 32.97
N ALA A 177 8.97 -13.36 33.69
CA ALA A 177 10.02 -14.20 33.14
C ALA A 177 9.43 -15.58 32.83
N PHE A 178 9.55 -16.00 31.57
CA PHE A 178 9.12 -17.31 31.10
C PHE A 178 10.36 -18.17 30.91
N CYS A 179 10.51 -19.20 31.72
CA CYS A 179 11.69 -20.04 31.77
C CYS A 179 11.39 -21.47 31.30
N SER A 180 12.20 -22.02 30.42
CA SER A 180 12.08 -23.37 29.89
C SER A 180 13.43 -24.10 29.92
N HIS A 181 13.41 -25.43 30.01
CA HIS A 181 14.63 -26.21 29.90
C HIS A 181 15.02 -26.40 28.44
N ARG A 182 16.33 -26.40 28.17
CA ARG A 182 16.91 -26.68 26.86
C ARG A 182 18.24 -27.42 27.03
N ALA A 183 18.72 -28.08 25.97
CA ALA A 183 20.07 -28.61 25.95
C ALA A 183 21.09 -27.47 26.12
N TYR A 184 22.12 -27.67 26.93
CA TYR A 184 23.17 -26.69 27.08
C TYR A 184 23.85 -26.43 25.74
N ASP A 185 23.96 -25.15 25.39
CA ASP A 185 24.61 -24.69 24.16
C ASP A 185 25.71 -23.70 24.54
N PRO A 186 27.00 -24.06 24.38
CA PRO A 186 28.11 -23.18 24.71
C PRO A 186 28.23 -21.98 23.76
N LYS A 187 27.54 -22.01 22.61
CA LYS A 187 27.49 -20.90 21.64
C LYS A 187 26.18 -20.12 21.70
N TRP A 188 25.39 -20.33 22.76
CA TRP A 188 24.13 -19.64 22.95
C TRP A 188 24.32 -18.13 22.97
N ARG A 189 23.40 -17.41 22.32
CA ARG A 189 23.34 -15.95 22.38
C ARG A 189 21.98 -15.47 22.85
N CYS A 190 20.90 -15.93 22.22
CA CYS A 190 19.53 -15.48 22.53
C CYS A 190 18.48 -16.56 22.23
N GLU A 191 18.89 -17.81 22.02
CA GLU A 191 18.00 -18.83 21.52
C GLU A 191 17.14 -19.42 22.63
N ASN A 192 15.83 -19.49 22.40
CA ASN A 192 14.87 -20.04 23.34
C ASN A 192 13.86 -20.99 22.68
N ASP A 193 14.18 -21.48 21.47
CA ASP A 193 13.36 -22.45 20.77
C ASP A 193 13.42 -23.81 21.48
N VAL A 194 12.25 -24.30 21.88
CA VAL A 194 12.07 -25.57 22.61
C VAL A 194 10.85 -26.32 22.07
N PRO A 195 10.78 -27.65 22.22
CA PRO A 195 9.60 -28.42 21.85
C PRO A 195 8.31 -27.90 22.49
N LEU A 196 7.19 -28.05 21.79
CA LEU A 196 5.86 -27.60 22.23
C LEU A 196 5.39 -28.20 23.57
N ASP A 197 5.95 -29.35 23.94
CA ASP A 197 5.63 -30.11 25.17
C ASP A 197 6.55 -29.77 26.34
N THR A 198 7.45 -28.83 26.14
CA THR A 198 8.34 -28.37 27.19
C THR A 198 7.54 -27.53 28.21
N PRO A 199 7.59 -27.86 29.51
CA PRO A 199 7.05 -27.01 30.56
C PRO A 199 7.78 -25.66 30.59
N VAL A 200 6.98 -24.61 30.67
CA VAL A 200 7.40 -23.22 30.85
C VAL A 200 6.98 -22.77 32.24
N TYR A 201 7.94 -22.32 33.02
CA TYR A 201 7.77 -21.82 34.38
C TYR A 201 7.66 -20.29 34.35
N VAL A 202 6.65 -19.78 35.03
CA VAL A 202 6.32 -18.35 35.01
C VAL A 202 6.70 -17.72 36.35
N LEU A 203 7.60 -16.75 36.29
CA LEU A 203 8.15 -16.05 37.45
C LEU A 203 7.83 -14.55 37.36
N GLN A 204 7.49 -13.95 38.48
CA GLN A 204 7.23 -12.52 38.62
C GLN A 204 8.22 -11.91 39.60
N LEU A 205 8.76 -10.73 39.31
CA LEU A 205 9.63 -10.00 40.25
C LEU A 205 8.85 -8.87 40.92
N GLN A 206 8.53 -9.02 42.20
CA GLN A 206 7.86 -8.00 42.99
C GLN A 206 8.78 -7.46 44.07
N LYS A 207 9.13 -6.17 44.00
CA LYS A 207 9.98 -5.49 45.01
C LYS A 207 11.25 -6.29 45.33
N ALA A 208 12.04 -6.63 44.31
CA ALA A 208 13.24 -7.47 44.41
C ALA A 208 13.01 -8.90 44.97
N THR A 209 11.77 -9.36 45.06
CA THR A 209 11.43 -10.73 45.47
C THR A 209 10.80 -11.45 44.28
N ALA A 210 11.46 -12.48 43.77
CA ALA A 210 10.93 -13.28 42.67
C ALA A 210 9.95 -14.33 43.21
N ILE A 211 8.79 -14.46 42.57
CA ILE A 211 7.68 -15.32 42.98
C ILE A 211 7.30 -16.24 41.83
N TYR A 212 7.20 -17.54 42.12
CA TYR A 212 6.66 -18.52 41.18
C TYR A 212 5.13 -18.44 41.07
N LEU A 213 4.65 -18.17 39.85
CA LEU A 213 3.23 -18.05 39.56
C LEU A 213 2.59 -19.37 39.12
N GLY A 214 3.35 -20.23 38.44
CA GLY A 214 2.86 -21.51 37.94
C GLY A 214 3.61 -22.01 36.70
N SER A 215 3.19 -23.17 36.20
CA SER A 215 3.72 -23.80 34.99
C SER A 215 2.62 -24.08 33.96
N LEU A 216 3.00 -24.02 32.69
CA LEU A 216 2.19 -24.34 31.52
C LEU A 216 3.07 -25.01 30.45
N HIS A 217 2.52 -25.44 29.32
CA HIS A 217 3.34 -25.97 28.22
C HIS A 217 3.64 -24.90 27.18
N MET A 218 4.77 -25.02 26.47
CA MET A 218 5.17 -24.08 25.42
C MET A 218 4.05 -23.87 24.39
N ARG A 219 3.33 -24.93 23.99
CA ARG A 219 2.16 -24.87 23.10
C ARG A 219 1.04 -23.91 23.53
N ASP A 220 0.94 -23.59 24.83
CA ASP A 220 -0.12 -22.73 25.34
C ASP A 220 0.21 -21.25 25.17
N VAL A 221 1.52 -20.90 25.06
CA VAL A 221 2.03 -19.52 25.02
C VAL A 221 2.74 -19.13 23.74
N TYR A 222 3.18 -20.09 22.94
CA TYR A 222 3.91 -19.92 21.68
C TYR A 222 3.02 -20.20 20.46
N LEU A 223 3.08 -19.34 19.45
CA LEU A 223 2.23 -19.42 18.24
C LEU A 223 0.74 -19.61 18.55
N ASN A 224 0.28 -18.95 19.62
CA ASN A 224 -1.11 -18.97 20.08
C ASN A 224 -1.67 -17.54 20.10
N GLY A 225 -1.63 -16.89 18.93
CA GLY A 225 -1.85 -15.45 18.78
C GLY A 225 -3.19 -14.97 19.34
N GLY A 226 -3.14 -14.06 20.32
CA GLY A 226 -4.34 -13.48 20.94
C GLY A 226 -5.06 -14.35 21.97
N ALA A 227 -4.57 -15.57 22.27
CA ALA A 227 -5.22 -16.49 23.19
C ALA A 227 -4.73 -16.30 24.64
N THR A 228 -5.59 -16.62 25.60
CA THR A 228 -5.25 -16.65 27.02
C THR A 228 -4.75 -18.04 27.43
N ALA A 229 -3.56 -18.12 28.01
CA ALA A 229 -3.02 -19.34 28.59
C ALA A 229 -3.41 -19.49 30.06
N VAL A 230 -3.43 -20.72 30.56
CA VAL A 230 -3.73 -21.03 31.97
C VAL A 230 -2.52 -21.70 32.62
N ALA A 231 -1.82 -20.97 33.48
CA ALA A 231 -0.75 -21.55 34.28
C ALA A 231 -1.35 -22.26 35.51
N ARG A 232 -0.86 -23.47 35.78
CA ARG A 232 -1.24 -24.27 36.95
C ARG A 232 -0.25 -24.02 38.08
N SER A 233 -0.78 -23.83 39.29
CA SER A 233 0.03 -23.57 40.48
C SER A 233 -0.66 -24.13 41.72
N ASP A 234 0.10 -24.76 42.59
CA ASP A 234 -0.40 -25.27 43.87
C ASP A 234 -0.84 -24.12 44.79
N ARG A 235 -0.19 -22.96 44.67
CA ARG A 235 -0.45 -21.77 45.48
C ARG A 235 -1.64 -20.96 44.99
N TYR A 236 -1.79 -20.81 43.68
CA TYR A 236 -2.75 -19.90 43.07
C TYR A 236 -3.88 -20.60 42.30
N ARG A 237 -3.93 -21.94 42.28
CA ARG A 237 -4.80 -22.79 41.44
C ARG A 237 -4.65 -22.50 39.94
N HIS A 238 -5.26 -21.42 39.47
CA HIS A 238 -5.25 -20.99 38.07
C HIS A 238 -4.80 -19.53 37.96
N VAL A 239 -3.73 -19.31 37.20
CA VAL A 239 -3.30 -17.98 36.77
C VAL A 239 -3.56 -17.85 35.28
N LEU A 240 -4.42 -16.91 34.90
CA LEU A 240 -4.72 -16.60 33.52
C LEU A 240 -3.68 -15.61 32.99
N LEU A 241 -3.06 -15.95 31.87
CA LEU A 241 -2.07 -15.13 31.18
C LEU A 241 -2.64 -14.73 29.82
N GLY A 242 -2.78 -13.43 29.58
CA GLY A 242 -3.25 -12.86 28.32
C GLY A 242 -2.16 -12.07 27.62
N PRO A 243 -2.21 -11.97 26.28
CA PRO A 243 -1.28 -11.14 25.52
C PRO A 243 -1.61 -9.65 25.69
N ILE A 244 -0.59 -8.82 25.53
CA ILE A 244 -0.74 -7.36 25.52
C ILE A 244 -0.47 -6.87 24.10
N PRO A 245 -1.37 -6.07 23.50
CA PRO A 245 -1.14 -5.50 22.18
C PRO A 245 0.14 -4.68 22.13
N SER A 246 1.01 -4.97 21.18
CA SER A 246 2.11 -4.10 20.80
C SER A 246 1.70 -3.29 19.57
N VAL A 247 2.12 -2.03 19.52
CA VAL A 247 1.85 -1.13 18.40
C VAL A 247 3.15 -0.90 17.63
N ASP A 248 3.23 -1.49 16.45
CA ASP A 248 4.34 -1.32 15.53
C ASP A 248 4.03 -0.16 14.58
N GLU A 249 4.89 0.85 14.60
CA GLU A 249 4.76 2.06 13.81
C GLU A 249 5.70 2.00 12.61
N TYR A 250 5.16 2.20 11.41
CA TYR A 250 5.91 2.22 10.16
C TYR A 250 5.92 3.63 9.58
N GLN A 251 7.11 4.10 9.23
CA GLN A 251 7.34 5.42 8.62
C GLN A 251 6.69 6.58 9.39
N VAL A 252 7.03 6.71 10.68
CA VAL A 252 6.62 7.86 11.49
C VAL A 252 5.08 8.03 11.51
N GLY A 253 4.39 6.93 11.81
CA GLY A 253 2.95 6.94 12.05
C GLY A 253 2.06 6.85 10.81
N ILE A 254 2.64 6.67 9.61
CA ILE A 254 1.86 6.46 8.38
C ILE A 254 1.04 5.17 8.48
N VAL A 255 1.67 4.09 8.91
CA VAL A 255 0.99 2.82 9.21
C VAL A 255 1.26 2.45 10.66
N GLN A 256 0.20 2.12 11.39
CA GLN A 256 0.28 1.54 12.73
C GLN A 256 -0.35 0.16 12.71
N ALA A 257 0.41 -0.86 13.06
CA ALA A 257 -0.07 -2.22 13.23
C ALA A 257 -0.13 -2.53 14.73
N SER A 258 -1.34 -2.68 15.26
CA SER A 258 -1.55 -3.11 16.64
C SER A 258 -1.86 -4.60 16.66
N THR A 259 -1.02 -5.35 17.36
CA THR A 259 -1.08 -6.81 17.37
C THR A 259 -0.92 -7.35 18.78
N PRO A 260 -1.95 -7.99 19.38
CA PRO A 260 -1.74 -8.95 20.45
C PRO A 260 -0.98 -10.17 19.91
N TRP A 261 0.35 -10.08 19.94
CA TRP A 261 1.23 -11.21 19.67
C TRP A 261 1.04 -12.30 20.72
N ASP A 262 1.60 -13.47 20.45
CA ASP A 262 1.74 -14.53 21.43
C ASP A 262 2.51 -14.06 22.68
N ILE A 263 2.22 -14.74 23.80
CA ILE A 263 2.76 -14.38 25.12
C ILE A 263 4.29 -14.56 25.10
N LEU A 264 4.75 -15.69 24.57
CA LEU A 264 6.15 -16.05 24.44
C LEU A 264 6.48 -16.41 23.00
N CYS A 265 7.44 -15.70 22.41
CA CYS A 265 7.95 -15.95 21.06
C CYS A 265 9.26 -16.76 21.09
N ALA A 266 9.60 -17.38 19.96
CA ALA A 266 10.92 -18.00 19.77
C ALA A 266 11.89 -16.99 19.13
N SER A 267 13.17 -17.10 19.47
CA SER A 267 14.23 -16.16 19.12
C SER A 267 15.44 -16.90 18.56
N ARG A 268 16.07 -16.34 17.51
CA ARG A 268 17.33 -16.83 16.92
C ARG A 268 18.25 -15.66 16.57
N CYS A 269 19.52 -15.73 16.96
CA CYS A 269 20.49 -14.66 16.66
C CYS A 269 21.93 -15.15 16.44
N TYR A 270 22.13 -16.44 16.15
CA TYR A 270 23.44 -16.95 15.73
C TYR A 270 24.08 -16.12 14.60
N ASP A 271 23.27 -15.68 13.63
CA ASP A 271 23.70 -14.89 12.47
C ASP A 271 23.59 -13.37 12.69
N TYR A 272 23.43 -12.91 13.94
CA TYR A 272 23.37 -11.49 14.23
C TYR A 272 24.69 -10.80 13.84
N ASN A 273 24.57 -9.78 13.01
CA ASN A 273 25.69 -8.98 12.53
C ASN A 273 25.69 -7.60 13.21
N PRO A 274 26.66 -7.31 14.09
CA PRO A 274 26.75 -6.01 14.78
C PRO A 274 26.93 -4.81 13.86
N SER A 275 27.52 -5.02 12.66
CA SER A 275 27.75 -3.94 11.71
C SER A 275 26.45 -3.47 11.06
N THR A 276 25.59 -4.41 10.66
CA THR A 276 24.30 -4.12 10.00
C THR A 276 23.15 -4.01 11.01
N ARG A 277 23.32 -4.54 12.23
CA ARG A 277 22.31 -4.66 13.29
C ARG A 277 21.10 -5.52 12.90
N LEU A 278 21.32 -6.47 12.00
CA LEU A 278 20.32 -7.43 11.52
C LEU A 278 20.74 -8.85 11.89
N GLY A 279 19.80 -9.79 11.83
CA GLY A 279 20.05 -11.22 12.07
C GLY A 279 19.56 -11.75 13.42
N TRP A 280 19.04 -10.89 14.30
CA TRP A 280 18.22 -11.33 15.43
C TRP A 280 16.78 -11.42 14.95
N LEU A 281 16.27 -12.64 14.85
CA LEU A 281 14.95 -12.99 14.35
C LEU A 281 14.03 -13.43 15.47
N LEU A 282 12.74 -13.11 15.33
CA LEU A 282 11.68 -13.67 16.17
C LEU A 282 10.66 -14.43 15.33
N GLU A 283 10.22 -15.57 15.86
CA GLU A 283 9.08 -16.33 15.37
C GLU A 283 7.90 -16.14 16.32
N LEU A 284 6.79 -15.59 15.79
CA LEU A 284 5.64 -15.14 16.56
C LEU A 284 4.39 -15.02 15.69
N GLN A 285 3.22 -15.13 16.33
CA GLN A 285 1.92 -15.03 15.66
C GLN A 285 0.97 -14.14 16.46
N GLY A 286 0.17 -13.34 15.76
CA GLY A 286 -0.76 -12.43 16.42
C GLY A 286 -1.90 -11.98 15.51
N ARG A 287 -2.94 -11.43 16.12
CA ARG A 287 -4.09 -10.87 15.41
C ARG A 287 -3.86 -9.40 15.10
N VAL A 288 -3.73 -9.04 13.83
CA VAL A 288 -3.36 -7.69 13.42
C VAL A 288 -4.58 -6.81 13.23
N SER A 289 -4.52 -5.63 13.84
CA SER A 289 -5.33 -4.47 13.50
C SER A 289 -4.44 -3.40 12.89
N LEU A 290 -4.87 -2.81 11.79
CA LEU A 290 -4.12 -1.79 11.06
C LEU A 290 -4.85 -0.46 11.16
N ARG A 291 -4.08 0.60 11.37
CA ARG A 291 -4.50 1.97 11.12
C ARG A 291 -3.56 2.59 10.10
N TRP A 292 -4.09 3.00 8.97
CA TRP A 292 -3.34 3.72 7.95
C TRP A 292 -3.77 5.18 7.90
N LYS A 293 -2.84 6.09 8.19
CA LYS A 293 -3.08 7.54 8.19
C LYS A 293 -2.89 8.06 6.78
N SER A 294 -3.96 8.61 6.20
CA SER A 294 -3.93 9.13 4.83
C SER A 294 -4.82 10.35 4.69
N SER A 295 -4.25 11.46 4.20
CA SER A 295 -4.95 12.73 3.98
C SER A 295 -5.09 13.11 2.51
N PHE A 296 -4.51 12.33 1.58
CA PHE A 296 -4.43 12.66 0.15
C PHE A 296 -5.40 11.87 -0.73
N LEU A 297 -6.19 10.95 -0.15
CA LEU A 297 -7.18 10.20 -0.91
C LEU A 297 -8.30 11.12 -1.40
N MET A 298 -8.34 11.37 -2.70
CA MET A 298 -9.33 12.23 -3.33
C MET A 298 -10.45 11.40 -3.98
N LEU A 299 -11.27 10.73 -3.16
CA LEU A 299 -12.37 9.89 -3.65
C LEU A 299 -13.33 10.67 -4.57
N THR A 300 -13.69 11.88 -4.19
CA THR A 300 -14.54 12.78 -5.00
C THR A 300 -13.92 13.08 -6.37
N ASN A 301 -12.60 13.34 -6.42
CA ASN A 301 -11.91 13.60 -7.68
C ASN A 301 -11.76 12.35 -8.54
N ALA A 302 -11.55 11.18 -7.93
CA ALA A 302 -11.54 9.90 -8.63
C ALA A 302 -12.90 9.59 -9.28
N ILE A 303 -14.00 9.81 -8.54
CA ILE A 303 -15.36 9.67 -9.06
C ILE A 303 -15.62 10.68 -10.17
N PHE A 304 -15.22 11.94 -10.00
CA PHE A 304 -15.38 12.97 -11.03
C PHE A 304 -14.60 12.63 -12.31
N LEU A 305 -13.34 12.18 -12.18
CA LEU A 305 -12.52 11.72 -13.30
C LEU A 305 -13.18 10.55 -14.02
N TRP A 306 -13.71 9.58 -13.26
CA TRP A 306 -14.46 8.46 -13.81
C TRP A 306 -15.69 8.90 -14.59
N CYS A 307 -16.52 9.79 -14.02
CA CYS A 307 -17.70 10.35 -14.68
C CYS A 307 -17.33 11.09 -15.98
N ALA A 308 -16.25 11.88 -15.96
CA ALA A 308 -15.77 12.61 -17.13
C ALA A 308 -15.29 11.66 -18.24
N ILE A 309 -14.49 10.63 -17.89
CA ILE A 309 -14.00 9.65 -18.86
C ILE A 309 -15.14 8.78 -19.39
N ALA A 310 -16.08 8.36 -18.55
CA ALA A 310 -17.27 7.62 -18.96
C ALA A 310 -18.11 8.45 -19.94
N TYR A 311 -18.33 9.73 -19.65
CA TYR A 311 -19.02 10.65 -20.55
C TYR A 311 -18.32 10.73 -21.92
N PHE A 312 -17.00 10.92 -21.95
CA PHE A 312 -16.26 10.99 -23.22
C PHE A 312 -16.22 9.65 -23.96
N ALA A 313 -16.13 8.51 -23.26
CA ALA A 313 -16.18 7.18 -23.87
C ALA A 313 -17.55 6.90 -24.49
N ILE A 314 -18.63 7.33 -23.84
CA ILE A 314 -20.00 7.24 -24.39
C ILE A 314 -20.11 8.11 -25.65
N LEU A 315 -19.63 9.36 -25.61
CA LEU A 315 -19.62 10.23 -26.78
C LEU A 315 -18.80 9.65 -27.94
N GLN A 316 -17.63 9.06 -27.65
CA GLN A 316 -16.81 8.35 -28.64
C GLN A 316 -17.62 7.21 -29.27
N LYS A 317 -18.33 6.42 -28.48
CA LYS A 317 -19.12 5.27 -28.95
C LYS A 317 -20.32 5.68 -29.80
N LEU A 318 -21.00 6.77 -29.45
CA LEU A 318 -22.21 7.22 -30.13
C LEU A 318 -21.92 8.03 -31.41
N PHE A 319 -21.00 8.99 -31.33
CA PHE A 319 -20.82 9.98 -32.40
C PHE A 319 -19.56 9.77 -33.23
N VAL A 320 -18.56 9.07 -32.68
CA VAL A 320 -17.23 8.98 -33.32
C VAL A 320 -16.68 7.54 -33.28
N LYS A 321 -17.58 6.55 -33.42
CA LYS A 321 -17.26 5.12 -33.22
C LYS A 321 -16.10 4.64 -34.09
N GLN A 322 -16.02 5.12 -35.33
CA GLN A 322 -15.02 4.72 -36.32
C GLN A 322 -13.77 5.61 -36.35
N SER A 323 -13.75 6.68 -35.55
CA SER A 323 -12.63 7.63 -35.58
C SER A 323 -11.34 7.02 -35.04
N GLN A 324 -10.25 7.47 -35.63
CA GLN A 324 -8.91 7.19 -35.14
C GLN A 324 -8.60 7.99 -33.88
N ILE A 325 -9.20 9.16 -33.68
CA ILE A 325 -8.88 10.08 -32.60
C ILE A 325 -9.66 9.71 -31.34
N SER A 326 -8.97 9.70 -30.20
CA SER A 326 -9.60 9.49 -28.89
C SER A 326 -10.11 10.81 -28.32
N LEU A 327 -11.41 10.88 -28.08
CA LEU A 327 -12.05 12.01 -27.42
C LEU A 327 -11.51 12.23 -26.01
N VAL A 328 -11.23 11.14 -25.28
CA VAL A 328 -10.71 11.19 -23.90
C VAL A 328 -9.35 11.90 -23.87
N ALA A 329 -8.40 11.50 -24.72
CA ALA A 329 -7.06 12.09 -24.75
C ALA A 329 -7.10 13.60 -25.09
N VAL A 330 -7.88 13.98 -26.10
CA VAL A 330 -7.98 15.39 -26.55
C VAL A 330 -8.71 16.25 -25.52
N CYS A 331 -9.86 15.81 -24.99
CA CYS A 331 -10.63 16.60 -24.04
C CYS A 331 -9.91 16.74 -22.69
N LEU A 332 -9.27 15.68 -22.18
CA LEU A 332 -8.51 15.76 -20.92
C LEU A 332 -7.23 16.60 -21.05
N SER A 333 -6.60 16.66 -22.24
CA SER A 333 -5.42 17.53 -22.46
C SER A 333 -5.70 19.03 -22.26
N LYS A 334 -6.98 19.42 -22.33
CA LYS A 334 -7.45 20.80 -22.13
C LYS A 334 -7.92 21.08 -20.70
N ASN A 335 -7.85 20.09 -19.80
CA ASN A 335 -8.40 20.16 -18.46
C ASN A 335 -7.29 20.09 -17.39
N VAL A 336 -7.37 20.98 -16.40
CA VAL A 336 -6.43 21.03 -15.26
C VAL A 336 -6.64 19.87 -14.28
N VAL A 337 -7.86 19.30 -14.21
CA VAL A 337 -8.22 18.23 -13.26
C VAL A 337 -7.27 17.04 -13.33
N GLY A 338 -6.87 16.62 -14.54
CA GLY A 338 -5.95 15.51 -14.71
C GLY A 338 -4.56 15.77 -14.12
N ILE A 339 -4.04 16.99 -14.31
CA ILE A 339 -2.74 17.41 -13.77
C ILE A 339 -2.80 17.47 -12.24
N SER A 340 -3.89 18.01 -11.67
CA SER A 340 -4.08 18.08 -10.22
C SER A 340 -4.13 16.70 -9.56
N ILE A 341 -4.85 15.74 -10.16
CA ILE A 341 -4.93 14.36 -9.65
C ILE A 341 -3.55 13.69 -9.73
N LEU A 342 -2.82 13.87 -10.82
CA LEU A 342 -1.47 13.31 -10.96
C LEU A 342 -0.51 13.88 -9.90
N PHE A 343 -0.53 15.20 -9.68
CA PHE A 343 0.30 15.85 -8.67
C PHE A 343 0.04 15.31 -7.26
N VAL A 344 -1.24 15.22 -6.87
CA VAL A 344 -1.62 14.70 -5.54
C VAL A 344 -1.25 13.23 -5.39
N THR A 345 -1.37 12.45 -6.46
CA THR A 345 -1.00 11.03 -6.48
C THR A 345 0.50 10.84 -6.23
N PHE A 346 1.35 11.62 -6.90
CA PHE A 346 2.80 11.55 -6.67
C PHE A 346 3.21 12.14 -5.32
N TRP A 347 2.56 13.21 -4.87
CA TRP A 347 2.80 13.79 -3.55
C TRP A 347 2.47 12.81 -2.42
N GLY A 348 1.35 12.10 -2.56
CA GLY A 348 0.89 11.08 -1.61
C GLY A 348 1.57 9.73 -1.75
N ASN A 349 2.45 9.54 -2.73
CA ASN A 349 2.97 8.21 -3.07
C ASN A 349 3.78 7.56 -1.95
N SER A 350 4.46 8.35 -1.10
CA SER A 350 5.17 7.82 0.08
C SER A 350 4.24 7.05 1.02
N ASN A 351 3.00 7.50 1.19
CA ASN A 351 2.01 6.83 2.03
C ASN A 351 1.51 5.53 1.38
N LEU A 352 1.28 5.52 0.06
CA LEU A 352 0.90 4.31 -0.66
C LEU A 352 2.03 3.27 -0.64
N GLN A 353 3.27 3.69 -0.93
CA GLN A 353 4.44 2.81 -0.88
C GLN A 353 4.65 2.22 0.53
N THR A 354 4.43 3.00 1.59
CA THR A 354 4.50 2.49 2.97
C THR A 354 3.48 1.37 3.18
N LEU A 355 2.23 1.60 2.76
CA LEU A 355 1.16 0.62 2.90
C LEU A 355 1.43 -0.66 2.08
N THR A 356 1.82 -0.51 0.82
CA THR A 356 2.17 -1.65 -0.06
C THR A 356 3.37 -2.42 0.46
N THR A 357 4.41 -1.72 0.92
CA THR A 357 5.59 -2.37 1.52
C THR A 357 5.23 -3.14 2.78
N TYR A 358 4.37 -2.58 3.64
CA TYR A 358 3.86 -3.27 4.82
C TYR A 358 3.18 -4.59 4.43
N PHE A 359 2.23 -4.57 3.49
CA PHE A 359 1.56 -5.80 3.02
C PHE A 359 2.47 -6.76 2.26
N SER A 360 3.56 -6.29 1.66
CA SER A 360 4.52 -7.16 1.01
C SER A 360 5.45 -7.87 1.99
N GLN A 361 5.73 -7.27 3.15
CA GLN A 361 6.65 -7.81 4.15
C GLN A 361 5.94 -8.62 5.25
N ASN A 362 4.64 -8.45 5.42
CA ASN A 362 3.84 -9.12 6.45
C ASN A 362 2.85 -10.11 5.81
N ASP A 363 2.84 -11.36 6.28
CA ASP A 363 1.92 -12.39 5.78
C ASP A 363 0.57 -12.31 6.49
N VAL A 364 -0.22 -11.33 6.06
CA VAL A 364 -1.58 -11.19 6.59
C VAL A 364 -2.49 -12.15 5.84
N THR A 365 -2.94 -13.20 6.54
CA THR A 365 -3.86 -14.21 5.98
C THR A 365 -5.29 -13.67 5.93
N SER A 366 -5.59 -12.76 5.00
CA SER A 366 -6.95 -12.37 4.65
C SER A 366 -7.10 -12.04 3.17
N THR A 367 -8.27 -12.36 2.60
CA THR A 367 -8.62 -12.03 1.20
C THR A 367 -8.63 -10.52 0.97
N GLU A 368 -8.96 -9.73 1.98
CA GLU A 368 -8.95 -8.27 1.94
C GLU A 368 -7.53 -7.70 1.85
N ALA A 369 -6.56 -8.27 2.57
CA ALA A 369 -5.17 -7.80 2.55
C ALA A 369 -4.52 -7.92 1.16
N MET A 370 -4.81 -8.99 0.43
CA MET A 370 -4.28 -9.17 -0.93
C MET A 370 -4.82 -8.09 -1.90
N ILE A 371 -6.11 -7.75 -1.80
CA ILE A 371 -6.70 -6.69 -2.62
C ILE A 371 -6.09 -5.34 -2.25
N LEU A 372 -6.00 -5.03 -0.95
CA LEU A 372 -5.45 -3.77 -0.45
C LEU A 372 -3.98 -3.55 -0.84
N ARG A 373 -3.18 -4.62 -0.85
CA ARG A 373 -1.80 -4.60 -1.34
C ARG A 373 -1.70 -4.04 -2.77
N LEU A 374 -2.57 -4.52 -3.66
CA LEU A 374 -2.59 -4.16 -5.08
C LEU A 374 -3.26 -2.80 -5.35
N CYS A 375 -4.13 -2.33 -4.46
CA CYS A 375 -4.88 -1.08 -4.67
C CYS A 375 -3.97 0.14 -4.87
N GLY A 376 -2.90 0.28 -4.07
CA GLY A 376 -1.97 1.41 -4.19
C GLY A 376 -1.26 1.45 -5.55
N PRO A 377 -0.51 0.38 -5.92
CA PRO A 377 0.18 0.29 -7.21
C PRO A 377 -0.77 0.42 -8.41
N ALA A 378 -1.93 -0.24 -8.36
CA ALA A 378 -2.92 -0.17 -9.44
C ALA A 378 -3.52 1.23 -9.60
N GLN A 379 -3.75 1.96 -8.49
CA GLN A 379 -4.22 3.34 -8.53
C GLN A 379 -3.20 4.26 -9.18
N VAL A 380 -1.93 4.23 -8.73
CA VAL A 380 -0.86 5.08 -9.28
C VAL A 380 -0.64 4.79 -10.76
N ALA A 381 -0.47 3.51 -11.12
CA ALA A 381 -0.28 3.07 -12.49
C ALA A 381 -1.43 3.48 -13.42
N SER A 382 -2.68 3.34 -12.96
CA SER A 382 -3.85 3.68 -13.76
C SER A 382 -3.99 5.19 -13.97
N ILE A 383 -3.70 6.02 -12.96
CA ILE A 383 -3.68 7.48 -13.11
C ILE A 383 -2.61 7.89 -14.12
N VAL A 384 -1.40 7.34 -14.01
CA VAL A 384 -0.32 7.58 -14.98
C VAL A 384 -0.71 7.15 -16.39
N GLY A 385 -1.33 5.98 -16.54
CA GLY A 385 -1.83 5.47 -17.81
C GLY A 385 -2.85 6.43 -18.44
N ILE A 386 -3.91 6.81 -17.70
CA ILE A 386 -4.94 7.75 -18.16
C ILE A 386 -4.31 9.06 -18.63
N MET A 387 -3.32 9.57 -17.90
CA MET A 387 -2.70 10.87 -18.16
C MET A 387 -1.65 10.85 -19.28
N THR A 388 -1.10 9.68 -19.62
CA THR A 388 -0.07 9.54 -20.66
C THR A 388 -0.54 10.11 -22.01
N GLY A 389 -1.71 9.69 -22.50
CA GLY A 389 -2.29 10.20 -23.74
C GLY A 389 -2.54 11.73 -23.75
N PRO A 390 -3.24 12.28 -22.75
CA PRO A 390 -3.42 13.72 -22.56
C PRO A 390 -2.13 14.53 -22.52
N PHE A 391 -1.08 14.07 -21.83
CA PHE A 391 0.20 14.79 -21.78
C PHE A 391 0.89 14.82 -23.13
N ILE A 392 0.92 13.68 -23.84
CA ILE A 392 1.46 13.65 -25.21
C ILE A 392 0.66 14.61 -26.10
N GLN A 393 -0.67 14.59 -26.03
CA GLN A 393 -1.54 15.50 -26.79
C GLN A 393 -1.32 16.98 -26.44
N LEU A 394 -1.02 17.29 -25.18
CA LEU A 394 -0.66 18.64 -24.74
C LEU A 394 0.65 19.11 -25.39
N CYS A 395 1.66 18.25 -25.51
CA CYS A 395 2.93 18.58 -26.19
C CYS A 395 2.79 18.90 -27.68
N PHE A 396 1.74 18.40 -28.35
CA PHE A 396 1.47 18.68 -29.76
C PHE A 396 0.43 19.80 -29.98
N THR A 397 -0.19 20.34 -28.93
CA THR A 397 -1.17 21.44 -29.04
C THR A 397 -0.53 22.67 -29.70
N PRO A 398 -1.17 23.30 -30.71
CA PRO A 398 -2.57 23.19 -31.12
C PRO A 398 -2.92 22.04 -32.09
N ARG A 399 -1.97 21.19 -32.47
CA ARG A 399 -2.20 20.06 -33.38
C ARG A 399 -2.80 18.84 -32.69
N VAL A 400 -3.52 18.02 -33.44
CA VAL A 400 -4.09 16.74 -32.98
C VAL A 400 -3.15 15.60 -33.28
N VAL A 401 -2.89 14.74 -32.29
CA VAL A 401 -2.14 13.51 -32.49
C VAL A 401 -3.06 12.47 -33.13
N THR A 402 -2.77 12.09 -34.37
CA THR A 402 -3.57 11.11 -35.13
C THR A 402 -3.06 9.68 -35.00
N GLN A 403 -1.82 9.47 -34.54
CA GLN A 403 -1.24 8.15 -34.29
C GLN A 403 -1.74 7.53 -32.97
N THR A 404 -3.05 7.39 -32.81
CA THR A 404 -3.68 6.92 -31.57
C THR A 404 -3.25 5.52 -31.15
N TRP A 405 -2.82 4.67 -32.10
CA TRP A 405 -2.26 3.36 -31.75
C TRP A 405 -0.94 3.49 -30.96
N LEU A 406 -0.09 4.49 -31.26
CA LEU A 406 1.11 4.81 -30.47
C LEU A 406 0.71 5.32 -29.09
N LEU A 407 -0.31 6.20 -29.02
CA LEU A 407 -0.84 6.67 -27.73
C LEU A 407 -1.30 5.50 -26.86
N THR A 408 -2.02 4.54 -27.43
CA THR A 408 -2.46 3.33 -26.73
C THR A 408 -1.29 2.48 -26.27
N LEU A 409 -0.30 2.25 -27.14
CA LEU A 409 0.88 1.47 -26.82
C LEU A 409 1.67 2.09 -25.64
N PHE A 410 1.97 3.40 -25.72
CA PHE A 410 2.70 4.09 -24.65
C PHE A 410 1.87 4.22 -23.37
N THR A 411 0.54 4.34 -23.47
CA THR A 411 -0.35 4.30 -22.29
C THR A 411 -0.26 2.96 -21.56
N LEU A 412 -0.31 1.85 -22.29
CA LEU A 412 -0.16 0.50 -21.72
C LEU A 412 1.24 0.28 -21.16
N LEU A 413 2.29 0.67 -21.89
CA LEU A 413 3.67 0.55 -21.45
C LEU A 413 3.91 1.33 -20.15
N ASN A 414 3.44 2.58 -20.08
CA ASN A 414 3.63 3.42 -18.91
C ASN A 414 2.86 2.86 -17.70
N CYS A 415 1.60 2.45 -17.89
CA CYS A 415 0.81 1.80 -16.85
C CYS A 415 1.48 0.53 -16.32
N ALA A 416 1.90 -0.38 -17.21
CA ALA A 416 2.52 -1.64 -16.83
C ALA A 416 3.85 -1.43 -16.09
N LEU A 417 4.69 -0.52 -16.59
CA LEU A 417 5.98 -0.24 -15.99
C LEU A 417 5.83 0.33 -14.58
N ILE A 418 4.96 1.32 -14.39
CA ILE A 418 4.73 1.91 -13.05
C ILE A 418 4.12 0.87 -12.09
N PHE A 419 3.20 0.03 -12.57
CA PHE A 419 2.65 -1.05 -11.76
C PHE A 419 3.75 -2.01 -11.28
N VAL A 420 4.66 -2.42 -12.18
CA VAL A 420 5.77 -3.31 -11.83
C VAL A 420 6.72 -2.67 -10.81
N LEU A 421 7.01 -1.38 -10.98
CA LEU A 421 7.86 -0.65 -10.03
C LEU A 421 7.23 -0.57 -8.63
N GLU A 422 5.98 -0.15 -8.55
CA GLU A 422 5.27 0.07 -7.27
C GLU A 422 4.94 -1.23 -6.54
N GLU A 423 4.61 -2.32 -7.25
CA GLU A 423 4.22 -3.59 -6.62
C GLU A 423 5.41 -4.52 -6.32
N PHE A 424 6.41 -4.59 -7.20
CA PHE A 424 7.47 -5.60 -7.08
C PHE A 424 8.83 -5.01 -6.73
N VAL A 425 9.23 -3.90 -7.38
CA VAL A 425 10.59 -3.37 -7.24
C VAL A 425 10.74 -2.57 -5.95
N PHE A 426 9.88 -1.60 -5.68
CA PHE A 426 10.04 -0.74 -4.50
C PHE A 426 9.82 -1.47 -3.18
N PRO A 427 8.82 -2.35 -3.02
CA PRO A 427 8.66 -3.10 -1.77
C PRO A 427 9.86 -4.02 -1.48
N SER A 428 10.43 -4.67 -2.49
CA SER A 428 11.59 -5.57 -2.33
C SER A 428 12.91 -4.85 -2.06
N MET A 429 13.05 -3.59 -2.51
CA MET A 429 14.22 -2.75 -2.19
C MET A 429 14.21 -2.24 -0.73
N ASN A 430 13.05 -2.21 -0.08
CA ASN A 430 12.93 -1.68 1.27
C ASN A 430 13.39 -2.69 2.32
N LYS A 431 14.22 -2.22 3.25
CA LYS A 431 14.57 -2.94 4.48
C LYS A 431 13.94 -2.24 5.67
N SER A 432 13.42 -3.05 6.59
CA SER A 432 12.90 -2.56 7.87
C SER A 432 14.08 -2.30 8.80
N VAL A 433 14.28 -1.04 9.16
CA VAL A 433 15.31 -0.62 10.10
C VAL A 433 14.70 0.11 11.30
N PRO A 434 15.35 0.07 12.46
CA PRO A 434 14.86 0.80 13.63
C PRO A 434 14.83 2.31 13.39
N GLY A 435 13.73 2.97 13.75
CA GLY A 435 13.50 4.40 13.56
C GLY A 435 12.97 5.08 14.82
N ARG A 436 12.61 6.36 14.69
CA ARG A 436 11.95 7.13 15.76
C ARG A 436 10.43 6.99 15.65
N CYS A 437 9.76 6.98 16.80
CA CYS A 437 8.30 6.97 16.89
C CYS A 437 7.72 8.39 16.81
N ASP A 438 6.56 8.55 16.19
CA ASP A 438 5.72 9.75 16.26
C ASP A 438 4.81 9.70 17.51
N TYR A 439 4.34 8.49 17.88
CA TYR A 439 3.40 8.30 18.97
C TYR A 439 4.04 7.69 20.21
N ALA A 440 3.73 8.25 21.39
CA ALA A 440 4.19 7.73 22.68
C ALA A 440 3.60 6.36 23.04
N SER A 441 2.49 5.96 22.40
CA SER A 441 1.87 4.64 22.58
C SER A 441 2.51 3.54 21.73
N SER A 442 3.43 3.88 20.83
CA SER A 442 4.10 2.93 19.94
C SER A 442 5.15 2.12 20.72
N THR A 443 5.19 0.81 20.47
CA THR A 443 6.17 -0.11 21.09
C THR A 443 7.39 -0.31 20.22
N ASN A 444 7.24 -0.47 18.91
CA ASN A 444 8.35 -0.58 17.98
C ASN A 444 8.18 0.43 16.85
N CYS A 445 9.28 1.00 16.39
CA CYS A 445 9.25 2.04 15.36
C CYS A 445 10.21 1.67 14.24
N ILE A 446 9.62 1.52 13.05
CA ILE A 446 10.23 0.92 11.88
C ILE A 446 10.25 1.97 10.78
N HIS A 447 11.45 2.22 10.26
CA HIS A 447 11.68 3.07 9.10
C HIS A 447 12.01 2.19 7.90
N LEU A 448 11.43 2.48 6.73
CA LEU A 448 11.69 1.76 5.49
C LEU A 448 12.74 2.52 4.67
N THR A 449 13.86 1.87 4.37
CA THR A 449 15.07 2.56 3.89
C THR A 449 14.97 3.21 2.52
N ALA A 450 14.15 2.68 1.61
CA ALA A 450 14.14 3.11 0.21
C ALA A 450 13.06 4.15 -0.11
N ILE A 451 11.97 4.22 0.68
CA ILE A 451 10.84 5.14 0.44
C ILE A 451 11.25 6.61 0.20
N PRO A 452 12.19 7.20 0.97
CA PRO A 452 12.63 8.58 0.73
C PRO A 452 13.22 8.84 -0.67
N GLN A 453 13.67 7.79 -1.36
CA GLN A 453 14.24 7.86 -2.70
C GLN A 453 13.29 7.34 -3.79
N THR A 454 12.42 6.38 -3.46
CA THR A 454 11.53 5.74 -4.44
C THR A 454 10.22 6.50 -4.68
N TYR A 455 9.76 7.33 -3.73
CA TYR A 455 8.43 7.95 -3.84
C TYR A 455 8.24 8.83 -5.08
N TYR A 456 9.31 9.49 -5.56
CA TYR A 456 9.28 10.34 -6.76
C TYR A 456 9.74 9.59 -8.03
N LEU A 457 10.35 8.41 -7.91
CA LEU A 457 10.96 7.70 -9.03
C LEU A 457 9.91 7.30 -10.08
N SER A 458 8.71 6.91 -9.65
CA SER A 458 7.58 6.65 -10.56
C SER A 458 7.23 7.85 -11.44
N ALA A 459 7.28 9.07 -10.88
CA ALA A 459 7.04 10.29 -11.66
C ALA A 459 8.14 10.53 -12.70
N VAL A 460 9.41 10.29 -12.32
CA VAL A 460 10.57 10.42 -13.21
C VAL A 460 10.44 9.44 -14.37
N VAL A 461 10.21 8.16 -14.09
CA VAL A 461 10.13 7.14 -15.14
C VAL A 461 8.91 7.35 -16.03
N ALA A 462 7.76 7.71 -15.46
CA ALA A 462 6.57 8.05 -16.24
C ALA A 462 6.83 9.22 -17.20
N THR A 463 7.57 10.22 -16.76
CA THR A 463 7.95 11.38 -17.59
C THR A 463 8.89 10.97 -18.73
N VAL A 464 9.87 10.10 -18.47
CA VAL A 464 10.77 9.57 -19.50
C VAL A 464 9.98 8.85 -20.59
N VAL A 465 9.00 8.02 -20.22
CA VAL A 465 8.13 7.33 -21.20
C VAL A 465 7.37 8.33 -22.07
N VAL A 466 6.83 9.40 -21.49
CA VAL A 466 6.14 10.46 -22.24
C VAL A 466 7.09 11.18 -23.21
N VAL A 467 8.32 11.52 -22.78
CA VAL A 467 9.32 12.17 -23.64
C VAL A 467 9.69 11.29 -24.83
N VAL A 468 9.93 9.99 -24.59
CA VAL A 468 10.19 9.01 -25.65
C VAL A 468 8.99 8.89 -26.59
N ALA A 469 7.76 8.87 -26.05
CA ALA A 469 6.55 8.83 -26.85
C ALA A 469 6.40 10.06 -27.77
N VAL A 470 6.68 11.26 -27.24
CA VAL A 470 6.66 12.50 -28.04
C VAL A 470 7.72 12.46 -29.14
N ALA A 471 8.95 12.03 -28.84
CA ALA A 471 10.02 11.91 -29.82
C ALA A 471 9.67 10.90 -30.93
N THR A 472 9.16 9.73 -30.57
CA THR A 472 8.75 8.69 -31.53
C THR A 472 7.59 9.13 -32.42
N ILE A 473 6.57 9.80 -31.86
CA ILE A 473 5.46 10.37 -32.65
C ILE A 473 5.99 11.45 -33.59
N HIS A 474 6.93 12.29 -33.14
CA HIS A 474 7.48 13.34 -33.98
C HIS A 474 8.30 12.79 -35.14
N LEU A 475 9.13 11.77 -34.89
CA LEU A 475 9.90 11.05 -35.93
C LEU A 475 8.97 10.32 -36.90
N HIS A 476 7.98 9.60 -36.38
CA HIS A 476 6.98 8.90 -37.18
C HIS A 476 6.19 9.86 -38.07
N ALA A 477 5.80 11.03 -37.57
CA ALA A 477 5.12 12.07 -38.34
C ALA A 477 6.00 12.69 -39.44
N ARG A 478 7.31 12.83 -39.21
CA ARG A 478 8.25 13.39 -40.18
C ARG A 478 8.60 12.40 -41.30
N TRP A 479 8.83 11.14 -40.96
CA TRP A 479 9.42 10.17 -41.89
C TRP A 479 8.40 9.40 -42.72
N LEU A 480 7.14 9.32 -42.28
CA LEU A 480 6.11 8.63 -43.05
C LEU A 480 5.31 9.64 -43.88
N PRO A 481 5.28 9.49 -45.22
CA PRO A 481 4.44 10.31 -46.07
C PRO A 481 2.96 10.01 -45.81
N ASP A 482 2.11 11.01 -46.02
CA ASP A 482 0.67 10.81 -45.94
C ASP A 482 0.20 9.95 -47.12
N THR A 483 -0.77 9.07 -46.86
CA THR A 483 -1.29 8.14 -47.86
C THR A 483 -2.14 8.83 -48.92
N VAL A 484 -2.77 9.96 -48.57
CA VAL A 484 -3.66 10.74 -49.44
C VAL A 484 -3.44 12.22 -49.17
N SER A 485 -3.19 13.01 -50.21
CA SER A 485 -3.12 14.48 -50.12
C SER A 485 -4.53 15.06 -50.20
N VAL A 486 -4.89 15.91 -49.24
CA VAL A 486 -6.19 16.58 -49.18
C VAL A 486 -6.08 17.93 -49.88
N PRO A 487 -6.92 18.23 -50.89
CA PRO A 487 -6.88 19.53 -51.55
C PRO A 487 -7.38 20.65 -50.61
N PRO A 488 -6.84 21.87 -50.70
CA PRO A 488 -7.24 23.00 -49.86
C PRO A 488 -8.69 23.44 -50.09
N THR A 489 -9.29 23.02 -51.21
CA THR A 489 -10.71 23.25 -51.54
C THR A 489 -11.67 22.34 -50.76
N HIS A 490 -11.16 21.36 -50.01
CA HIS A 490 -12.00 20.47 -49.21
C HIS A 490 -12.72 21.23 -48.08
N SER A 491 -14.01 20.94 -47.88
CA SER A 491 -14.89 21.71 -46.96
C SER A 491 -14.34 21.83 -45.53
N MET A 492 -13.69 20.78 -45.03
CA MET A 492 -13.07 20.75 -43.71
C MET A 492 -11.82 21.64 -43.60
N MET A 493 -11.01 21.71 -44.66
CA MET A 493 -9.83 22.59 -44.72
C MET A 493 -10.26 24.06 -44.76
N GLN A 494 -11.30 24.36 -45.55
CA GLN A 494 -11.91 25.69 -45.59
C GLN A 494 -12.55 26.09 -44.27
N TYR A 495 -13.18 25.15 -43.56
CA TYR A 495 -13.77 25.41 -42.23
C TYR A 495 -12.70 25.69 -41.17
N LEU A 496 -11.59 24.93 -41.19
CA LEU A 496 -10.46 25.14 -40.27
C LEU A 496 -9.54 26.29 -40.67
N CYS A 497 -9.71 26.84 -41.89
CA CYS A 497 -8.88 27.89 -42.47
C CYS A 497 -7.38 27.51 -42.56
N VAL A 498 -7.10 26.29 -43.02
CA VAL A 498 -5.74 25.74 -43.20
C VAL A 498 -5.51 25.30 -44.64
N GLN A 499 -4.25 25.37 -45.08
CA GLN A 499 -3.84 24.96 -46.44
C GLN A 499 -3.38 23.50 -46.47
N ASP A 500 -2.69 23.04 -45.42
CA ASP A 500 -2.24 21.66 -45.25
C ASP A 500 -2.86 21.04 -43.98
N LEU A 501 -3.28 19.78 -44.07
CA LEU A 501 -3.80 19.03 -42.93
C LEU A 501 -2.72 18.87 -41.84
N ARG A 502 -1.44 18.85 -42.22
CA ARG A 502 -0.30 18.77 -41.29
C ARG A 502 -0.16 20.00 -40.38
N ASP A 503 -0.75 21.13 -40.74
CA ASP A 503 -0.79 22.31 -39.88
C ASP A 503 -1.67 22.07 -38.64
N PHE A 504 -2.63 21.15 -38.76
CA PHE A 504 -3.64 20.86 -37.75
C PHE A 504 -3.54 19.45 -37.14
N ALA A 505 -3.00 18.48 -37.87
CA ALA A 505 -2.86 17.09 -37.46
C ALA A 505 -1.39 16.63 -37.57
N THR A 506 -0.94 15.72 -36.71
CA THR A 506 0.43 15.17 -36.81
C THR A 506 0.65 14.31 -38.06
N SER A 507 -0.40 13.69 -38.61
CA SER A 507 -0.38 13.00 -39.92
C SER A 507 -1.81 12.83 -40.44
N GLY A 508 -1.98 12.82 -41.77
CA GLY A 508 -3.23 12.46 -42.42
C GLY A 508 -3.52 10.95 -42.46
N ARG A 509 -2.54 10.12 -42.12
CA ARG A 509 -2.63 8.65 -42.25
C ARG A 509 -3.69 8.07 -41.32
N GLY A 510 -4.60 7.29 -41.90
CA GLY A 510 -5.72 6.67 -41.18
C GLY A 510 -6.88 7.62 -40.85
N CYS A 511 -6.68 8.94 -40.96
CA CYS A 511 -7.72 9.96 -40.83
C CYS A 511 -8.29 10.39 -42.18
N VAL A 512 -7.62 10.09 -43.29
CA VAL A 512 -8.08 10.39 -44.65
C VAL A 512 -8.19 9.09 -45.44
N PHE A 513 -9.34 8.85 -46.07
CA PHE A 513 -9.60 7.68 -46.89
C PHE A 513 -10.49 8.01 -48.09
N TYR A 514 -10.38 7.20 -49.15
CA TYR A 514 -11.30 7.27 -50.28
C TYR A 514 -12.58 6.52 -49.97
N ASN A 515 -13.72 7.14 -50.26
CA ASN A 515 -15.02 6.49 -50.26
C ASN A 515 -15.16 5.57 -51.49
N VAL A 516 -16.18 4.71 -51.49
CA VAL A 516 -16.53 3.81 -52.61
C VAL A 516 -16.75 4.58 -53.93
N HIS A 517 -17.14 5.85 -53.84
CA HIS A 517 -17.33 6.75 -54.99
C HIS A 517 -16.06 7.52 -55.41
N GLY A 518 -14.90 7.26 -54.80
CA GLY A 518 -13.64 7.95 -55.08
C GLY A 518 -13.48 9.31 -54.40
N ASP A 519 -14.48 9.76 -53.62
CA ASP A 519 -14.40 11.01 -52.86
C ASP A 519 -13.48 10.88 -51.63
N ILE A 520 -12.75 11.95 -51.32
CA ILE A 520 -11.90 12.02 -50.12
C ILE A 520 -12.79 12.27 -48.90
N VAL A 521 -12.75 11.38 -47.91
CA VAL A 521 -13.44 11.51 -46.62
C VAL A 521 -12.41 11.70 -45.53
N ILE A 522 -12.64 12.70 -44.68
CA ILE A 522 -11.79 13.03 -43.54
C ILE A 522 -12.49 12.63 -42.25
N ASP A 523 -11.72 12.06 -41.31
CA ASP A 523 -12.17 11.71 -39.97
C ASP A 523 -12.68 12.95 -39.23
N HIS A 524 -13.95 12.94 -38.89
CA HIS A 524 -14.61 14.06 -38.21
C HIS A 524 -14.13 14.23 -36.77
N GLY A 525 -13.44 13.24 -36.21
CA GLY A 525 -12.77 13.33 -34.91
C GLY A 525 -11.70 14.42 -34.85
N LEU A 526 -11.15 14.87 -35.99
CA LEU A 526 -10.22 16.00 -36.04
C LEU A 526 -10.87 17.29 -35.51
N LEU A 527 -12.18 17.47 -35.70
CA LEU A 527 -12.91 18.67 -35.26
C LEU A 527 -13.03 18.76 -33.72
N VAL A 528 -12.77 17.66 -32.99
CA VAL A 528 -12.77 17.63 -31.51
C VAL A 528 -11.80 18.64 -30.93
N MET A 529 -10.67 18.91 -31.60
CA MET A 529 -9.71 19.88 -31.13
C MET A 529 -10.24 21.32 -31.13
N LYS A 530 -11.25 21.61 -31.97
CA LYS A 530 -12.01 22.87 -31.95
C LYS A 530 -13.30 22.78 -31.11
N ASN A 531 -13.44 21.74 -30.28
CA ASN A 531 -14.62 21.43 -29.49
C ASN A 531 -15.89 21.23 -30.33
N MET A 532 -15.76 20.74 -31.56
CA MET A 532 -16.87 20.45 -32.48
C MET A 532 -17.02 18.94 -32.66
N LEU A 533 -18.27 18.48 -32.75
CA LEU A 533 -18.65 17.07 -32.86
C LEU A 533 -19.72 16.93 -33.95
N ARG A 534 -19.55 15.93 -34.84
CA ARG A 534 -20.61 15.55 -35.78
C ARG A 534 -21.66 14.76 -35.01
N VAL A 535 -22.87 15.28 -34.92
CA VAL A 535 -23.98 14.64 -34.19
C VAL A 535 -24.84 13.81 -35.13
N THR A 536 -25.04 14.31 -36.35
CA THR A 536 -25.88 13.67 -37.38
C THR A 536 -25.18 13.79 -38.74
N ASN A 537 -25.73 13.13 -39.76
CA ASN A 537 -25.26 13.32 -41.12
C ASN A 537 -25.41 14.75 -41.67
N THR A 538 -26.27 15.56 -41.05
CA THR A 538 -26.63 16.93 -41.46
C THR A 538 -26.16 18.02 -40.49
N TYR A 539 -25.72 17.69 -39.27
CA TYR A 539 -25.44 18.69 -38.23
C TYR A 539 -24.13 18.45 -37.48
N LEU A 540 -23.35 19.53 -37.34
CA LEU A 540 -22.20 19.67 -36.45
C LEU A 540 -22.55 20.58 -35.28
N THR A 541 -22.17 20.20 -34.06
CA THR A 541 -22.44 21.02 -32.86
C THR A 541 -21.22 21.08 -31.94
N ARG A 542 -21.21 22.00 -30.97
CA ARG A 542 -20.16 22.01 -29.95
C ARG A 542 -20.30 20.80 -29.03
N ILE A 543 -19.18 20.22 -28.58
CA ILE A 543 -19.16 19.08 -27.63
C ILE A 543 -19.98 19.38 -26.37
N GLY A 544 -19.95 20.62 -25.88
CA GLY A 544 -20.76 21.04 -24.72
C GLY A 544 -22.28 20.96 -24.92
N ASN A 545 -22.77 20.90 -26.16
CA ASN A 545 -24.18 20.70 -26.47
C ASN A 545 -24.56 19.21 -26.58
N ALA A 546 -23.58 18.31 -26.69
CA ALA A 546 -23.81 16.88 -26.82
C ALA A 546 -24.39 16.25 -25.55
N GLN A 547 -24.21 16.87 -24.37
CA GLN A 547 -24.82 16.44 -23.10
C GLN A 547 -26.34 16.40 -23.16
N TYR A 548 -26.97 17.32 -23.87
CA TYR A 548 -28.42 17.37 -24.02
C TYR A 548 -28.93 16.23 -24.91
N GLY A 549 -28.14 15.82 -25.91
CA GLY A 549 -28.47 14.68 -26.77
C GLY A 549 -28.47 13.37 -25.98
N LEU A 550 -27.49 13.22 -25.08
CA LEU A 550 -27.40 12.08 -24.16
C LEU A 550 -28.57 12.03 -23.16
N LEU A 551 -28.89 13.14 -22.51
CA LEU A 551 -30.04 13.22 -21.59
C LEU A 551 -31.35 12.85 -22.27
N PHE A 552 -31.58 13.37 -23.48
CA PHE A 552 -32.78 13.08 -24.26
C PHE A 552 -32.88 11.61 -24.67
N TYR A 553 -31.76 10.97 -24.99
CA TYR A 553 -31.75 9.58 -25.46
C TYR A 553 -31.86 8.56 -24.32
N TRP A 554 -31.17 8.78 -23.20
CA TRP A 554 -31.01 7.81 -22.11
C TRP A 554 -32.05 7.95 -21.00
N PHE A 555 -32.40 9.18 -20.60
CA PHE A 555 -33.23 9.40 -19.40
C PHE A 555 -34.72 9.57 -19.71
N VAL A 556 -35.10 9.76 -20.98
CA VAL A 556 -36.49 10.01 -21.35
C VAL A 556 -37.09 8.77 -22.00
N PRO A 557 -38.07 8.11 -21.33
CA PRO A 557 -38.81 6.99 -21.92
C PRO A 557 -39.41 7.41 -23.26
N ARG A 558 -39.51 6.50 -24.22
CA ARG A 558 -40.00 6.80 -25.59
C ARG A 558 -41.32 7.58 -25.60
N ALA A 559 -42.22 7.30 -24.66
CA ALA A 559 -43.51 7.99 -24.52
C ALA A 559 -43.40 9.45 -24.01
N GLY A 560 -42.38 9.79 -23.22
CA GLY A 560 -42.17 11.13 -22.65
C GLY A 560 -41.33 12.07 -23.53
N ARG A 561 -40.70 11.55 -24.60
CA ARG A 561 -39.80 12.33 -25.47
C ARG A 561 -40.48 13.53 -26.11
N ARG A 562 -41.76 13.43 -26.51
CA ARG A 562 -42.53 14.56 -27.06
C ARG A 562 -42.74 15.69 -26.05
N PHE A 563 -42.98 15.37 -24.77
CA PHE A 563 -43.21 16.38 -23.73
C PHE A 563 -41.92 17.10 -23.35
N VAL A 564 -40.82 16.34 -23.25
CA VAL A 564 -39.47 16.87 -23.01
C VAL A 564 -39.00 17.72 -24.20
N ALA A 565 -39.21 17.26 -25.43
CA ALA A 565 -38.80 17.97 -26.66
C ALA A 565 -39.33 19.42 -26.76
N ASN A 566 -40.51 19.70 -26.18
CA ASN A 566 -41.12 21.03 -26.17
C ASN A 566 -40.53 21.97 -25.11
N ASN A 567 -39.87 21.43 -24.07
CA ASN A 567 -39.32 22.22 -22.96
C ASN A 567 -37.82 22.54 -23.13
N PHE A 568 -37.08 21.80 -23.97
CA PHE A 568 -35.66 22.04 -24.20
C PHE A 568 -35.43 23.06 -25.34
N ARG A 569 -34.51 24.01 -25.10
CA ARG A 569 -34.17 25.10 -26.01
C ARG A 569 -33.48 24.63 -27.29
N THR A 570 -33.45 25.50 -28.30
CA THR A 570 -32.70 25.33 -29.55
C THR A 570 -31.19 25.27 -29.29
N ILE A 571 -30.47 24.48 -30.08
CA ILE A 571 -29.01 24.41 -30.06
C ILE A 571 -28.43 24.98 -31.34
N LEU A 572 -27.28 25.66 -31.24
CA LEU A 572 -26.55 26.15 -32.39
C LEU A 572 -25.89 24.98 -33.12
N VAL A 573 -26.22 24.82 -34.40
CA VAL A 573 -25.66 23.78 -35.28
C VAL A 573 -25.06 24.40 -36.53
N VAL A 574 -24.06 23.73 -37.10
CA VAL A 574 -23.49 24.03 -38.42
C VAL A 574 -23.97 22.94 -39.38
N HIS A 575 -24.50 23.34 -40.54
CA HIS A 575 -25.11 22.41 -41.49
C HIS A 575 -24.06 21.65 -42.30
N ILE A 576 -24.30 20.36 -42.52
CA ILE A 576 -23.56 19.47 -43.42
C ILE A 576 -24.48 19.09 -44.57
N GLU A 577 -24.04 19.31 -45.80
CA GLU A 577 -24.73 18.86 -47.01
C GLU A 577 -23.82 17.93 -47.80
N LYS A 578 -24.27 16.71 -48.11
CA LYS A 578 -23.49 15.72 -48.89
C LYS A 578 -22.06 15.50 -48.34
N ASN A 579 -21.93 15.33 -47.02
CA ASN A 579 -20.64 15.23 -46.30
C ASN A 579 -19.72 16.47 -46.39
N LYS A 580 -20.22 17.62 -46.86
CA LYS A 580 -19.48 18.88 -46.88
C LYS A 580 -19.98 19.82 -45.79
N ILE A 581 -19.05 20.36 -45.00
CA ILE A 581 -19.36 21.37 -43.99
C ILE A 581 -19.74 22.67 -44.71
N THR A 582 -20.98 23.12 -44.52
CA THR A 582 -21.44 24.39 -45.08
C THR A 582 -21.06 25.55 -44.14
N ARG A 583 -20.98 26.78 -44.67
CA ARG A 583 -20.76 27.99 -43.86
C ARG A 583 -22.04 28.50 -43.17
N ARG A 584 -23.14 27.73 -43.20
CA ARG A 584 -24.43 28.11 -42.61
C ARG A 584 -24.53 27.55 -41.19
N SER A 585 -24.82 28.42 -40.23
CA SER A 585 -25.16 28.05 -38.86
C SER A 585 -26.58 28.48 -38.54
N SER A 586 -27.35 27.64 -37.86
CA SER A 586 -28.69 27.99 -37.38
C SER A 586 -28.96 27.42 -36.00
N TYR A 587 -29.98 27.98 -35.33
CA TYR A 587 -30.51 27.41 -34.10
C TYR A 587 -31.58 26.39 -34.47
N VAL A 588 -31.38 25.13 -34.09
CA VAL A 588 -32.29 24.02 -34.40
C VAL A 588 -32.86 23.48 -33.09
N PRO A 589 -34.17 23.18 -33.01
CA PRO A 589 -34.75 22.51 -31.85
C PRO A 589 -34.04 21.19 -31.56
N MET A 590 -33.78 20.92 -30.28
CA MET A 590 -33.03 19.75 -29.82
C MET A 590 -33.56 18.42 -30.39
N HIS A 591 -34.89 18.30 -30.52
CA HIS A 591 -35.56 17.09 -31.00
C HIS A 591 -35.35 16.81 -32.49
N CYS A 592 -34.91 17.78 -33.28
CA CYS A 592 -34.60 17.59 -34.70
C CYS A 592 -33.19 17.04 -34.94
N VAL A 593 -32.36 16.96 -33.89
CA VAL A 593 -30.97 16.48 -33.97
C VAL A 593 -30.92 15.01 -33.56
N HIS A 594 -31.12 14.12 -34.54
CA HIS A 594 -31.19 12.65 -34.35
C HIS A 594 -29.83 11.96 -34.53
N VAL A 595 -29.47 11.03 -33.66
CA VAL A 595 -28.26 10.20 -33.82
C VAL A 595 -28.45 9.25 -35.01
N ASP A 596 -27.46 9.17 -35.91
CA ASP A 596 -27.54 8.33 -37.10
C ASP A 596 -27.77 6.85 -36.72
N GLY A 597 -28.90 6.27 -37.14
CA GLY A 597 -29.32 4.89 -36.86
C GLY A 597 -30.73 4.71 -36.26
N ASP A 598 -31.39 5.79 -35.82
CA ASP A 598 -32.81 5.78 -35.40
C ASP A 598 -33.70 6.27 -36.56
N GLU A 599 -33.94 5.44 -37.58
CA GLU A 599 -34.81 5.77 -38.72
C GLU A 599 -36.31 5.87 -38.37
N ILE A 600 -36.70 5.63 -37.11
CA ILE A 600 -38.12 5.44 -36.75
C ILE A 600 -38.90 6.76 -36.56
N TYR A 601 -38.26 7.94 -36.56
CA TYR A 601 -38.97 9.22 -36.31
C TYR A 601 -38.76 10.33 -37.33
N ALA A 602 -38.27 10.03 -38.54
CA ALA A 602 -38.19 11.01 -39.63
C ALA A 602 -39.57 11.50 -40.15
N THR A 603 -40.69 11.10 -39.55
CA THR A 603 -42.06 11.40 -40.01
C THR A 603 -42.79 12.48 -39.20
N GLY A 604 -42.13 13.15 -38.24
CA GLY A 604 -42.68 14.33 -37.57
C GLY A 604 -41.93 15.59 -38.00
N PHE A 605 -42.64 16.56 -38.57
CA PHE A 605 -42.11 17.83 -39.09
C PHE A 605 -40.92 18.38 -38.28
N CYS A 606 -39.74 18.22 -38.88
CA CYS A 606 -38.56 19.06 -38.82
C CYS A 606 -38.34 19.53 -40.27
#